data_AF-A0A6I1ZHA4-F1
#
_entry.id   AF-A0A6I1ZHA4-F1
#
_cell.length_a   1.000
_cell.length_b   1.000
_cell.length_c   1.000
_cell.angle_alpha   90.00
_cell.angle_beta   90.00
_cell.angle_gamma   90.00
#
_symmetry.space_group_name_H-M   'P 1'
#
loop_
_entity.id
_entity.type
_entity.pdbx_description
1 polymer ?
#
loop_
_entity_poly.entity_id
_entity_poly.type
_entity_poly.pdbx_seq_one_letter_code
_entity_poly.pdbx_strand_id
1 'polypeptide(L)'
;MNRLAGEDLSSTAVLALLGRAGPMSRAALARELGMSPATLTQVTRRLLAQGVIEELDRQEPSRGGRRARLVGLVGDAGRALGVKVAADHVALVDMRLDGQVTDTVTIPFDATALEAVPAIVELLRPFTKPREDLPALLGIGVGVPGSVDRPDSGVVDAAMLNWRHVPLGTMLGAALGLAVLVENDVNALGSGERLYGRGRTLNDFLVVTIGRGVGLAIVAQPASE
;
A
#
# COMPACT_ATOMS: atom_id res chain seq x y z
N MET A 1 -29.12 -1.64 -2.76
CA MET A 1 -27.70 -1.85 -3.11
C MET A 1 -26.86 -0.77 -2.44
N ASN A 2 -26.21 -1.02 -1.29
CA ASN A 2 -24.97 -0.32 -0.87
C ASN A 2 -24.39 -0.70 0.52
N ARG A 3 -25.01 -1.59 1.32
CA ARG A 3 -24.46 -1.89 2.67
C ARG A 3 -23.09 -2.59 2.64
N LEU A 4 -22.88 -3.55 1.73
CA LEU A 4 -21.61 -4.28 1.62
C LEU A 4 -20.44 -3.35 1.22
N ALA A 5 -20.64 -2.47 0.23
CA ALA A 5 -19.63 -1.50 -0.19
C ALA A 5 -19.31 -0.45 0.89
N GLY A 6 -20.32 0.04 1.63
CA GLY A 6 -20.12 0.96 2.75
C GLY A 6 -19.45 0.31 3.98
N GLU A 7 -19.74 -0.97 4.21
CA GLU A 7 -19.12 -1.78 5.26
C GLU A 7 -17.64 -2.09 4.94
N ASP A 8 -17.29 -2.34 3.68
CA ASP A 8 -15.90 -2.56 3.26
C ASP A 8 -15.07 -1.28 3.36
N LEU A 9 -15.62 -0.14 2.91
CA LEU A 9 -14.97 1.18 3.03
C LEU A 9 -14.65 1.53 4.49
N SER A 10 -15.54 1.20 5.43
CA SER A 10 -15.33 1.49 6.85
C SER A 10 -14.17 0.67 7.44
N SER A 11 -14.05 -0.61 7.07
CA SER A 11 -12.91 -1.44 7.48
C SER A 11 -11.60 -0.94 6.88
N THR A 12 -11.60 -0.61 5.60
CA THR A 12 -10.43 -0.05 4.92
C THR A 12 -9.98 1.26 5.57
N ALA A 13 -10.90 2.16 5.91
CA ALA A 13 -10.57 3.42 6.59
C ALA A 13 -9.94 3.20 7.97
N VAL A 14 -10.46 2.24 8.76
CA VAL A 14 -9.86 1.88 10.06
C VAL A 14 -8.46 1.31 9.89
N LEU A 15 -8.27 0.34 8.99
CA LEU A 15 -6.96 -0.26 8.73
C LEU A 15 -5.95 0.77 8.22
N ALA A 16 -6.35 1.62 7.28
CA ALA A 16 -5.51 2.68 6.72
C ALA A 16 -5.10 3.71 7.78
N LEU A 17 -6.02 4.10 8.67
CA LEU A 17 -5.70 5.01 9.77
C LEU A 17 -4.73 4.36 10.77
N LEU A 18 -4.98 3.12 11.17
CA LEU A 18 -4.08 2.39 12.07
C LEU A 18 -2.69 2.19 11.45
N GLY A 19 -2.60 1.91 10.16
CA GLY A 19 -1.33 1.77 9.44
C GLY A 19 -0.53 3.08 9.41
N ARG A 20 -1.18 4.20 9.08
CA ARG A 20 -0.47 5.49 8.94
C ARG A 20 -0.17 6.21 10.27
N ALA A 21 -1.07 6.08 11.26
CA ALA A 21 -1.01 6.82 12.52
C ALA A 21 -0.56 5.95 13.71
N GLY A 22 -0.52 4.63 13.53
CA GLY A 22 -0.19 3.68 14.58
C GLY A 22 -1.36 3.35 15.50
N PRO A 23 -1.10 2.57 16.58
CA PRO A 23 -2.15 2.13 17.49
C PRO A 23 -2.81 3.29 18.23
N MET A 24 -4.14 3.23 18.35
CA MET A 24 -4.93 4.29 18.99
C MET A 24 -6.19 3.73 19.66
N SER A 25 -6.76 4.50 20.57
CA SER A 25 -8.01 4.11 21.22
C SER A 25 -9.19 4.10 20.22
N ARG A 26 -10.22 3.29 20.49
CA ARG A 26 -11.46 3.33 19.70
C ARG A 26 -12.09 4.73 19.68
N ALA A 27 -12.02 5.45 20.80
CA ALA A 27 -12.53 6.83 20.84
C ALA A 27 -11.78 7.76 19.87
N ALA A 28 -10.45 7.62 19.77
CA ALA A 28 -9.65 8.37 18.80
C ALA A 28 -9.98 7.97 17.35
N LEU A 29 -10.06 6.68 17.03
CA LEU A 29 -10.46 6.19 15.70
C LEU A 29 -11.81 6.78 15.27
N ALA A 30 -12.81 6.74 16.15
CA ALA A 30 -14.15 7.25 15.86
C ALA A 30 -14.12 8.73 15.50
N ARG A 31 -13.37 9.52 16.29
CA ARG A 31 -13.21 10.96 16.08
C ARG A 31 -12.49 11.29 14.77
N GLU A 32 -11.34 10.65 14.52
CA GLU A 32 -10.53 10.90 13.32
C GLU A 32 -11.22 10.49 12.02
N LEU A 33 -12.05 9.43 12.07
CA LEU A 33 -12.79 8.93 10.91
C LEU A 33 -14.22 9.51 10.79
N GLY A 34 -14.65 10.36 11.74
CA GLY A 34 -16.02 10.85 11.78
C GLY A 34 -17.08 9.75 11.95
N MET A 35 -16.71 8.60 12.55
CA MET A 35 -17.59 7.45 12.72
C MET A 35 -18.33 7.50 14.06
N SER A 36 -19.58 7.00 14.09
CA SER A 36 -20.28 6.80 15.36
C SER A 36 -19.59 5.73 16.22
N PRO A 37 -19.66 5.81 17.57
CA PRO A 37 -19.11 4.77 18.45
C PRO A 37 -19.67 3.37 18.14
N ALA A 38 -20.97 3.27 17.83
CA ALA A 38 -21.62 2.01 17.50
C ALA A 38 -21.06 1.39 16.20
N THR A 39 -20.91 2.21 15.15
CA THR A 39 -20.30 1.79 13.87
C THR A 39 -18.88 1.29 14.08
N LEU A 40 -18.06 2.05 14.81
CA LEU A 40 -16.68 1.65 15.06
C LEU A 40 -16.59 0.36 15.88
N THR A 41 -17.45 0.18 16.90
CA THR A 41 -17.49 -1.08 17.66
C THR A 41 -17.80 -2.27 16.74
N GLN A 42 -18.74 -2.14 15.81
CA GLN A 42 -19.05 -3.20 14.86
C GLN A 42 -17.86 -3.51 13.93
N VAL A 43 -17.25 -2.47 13.35
CA VAL A 43 -16.09 -2.61 12.44
C VAL A 43 -14.90 -3.24 13.16
N THR A 44 -14.53 -2.73 14.34
CA THR A 44 -13.39 -3.24 15.11
C THR A 44 -13.64 -4.66 15.62
N ARG A 45 -14.88 -5.02 16.00
CA ARG A 45 -15.20 -6.41 16.37
C ARG A 45 -14.97 -7.37 15.20
N ARG A 46 -15.35 -6.99 13.98
CA ARG A 46 -15.11 -7.81 12.78
C ARG A 46 -13.61 -7.96 12.48
N LEU A 47 -12.88 -6.85 12.49
CA LEU A 47 -11.44 -6.85 12.22
C LEU A 47 -10.66 -7.66 13.29
N LEU A 48 -11.07 -7.61 14.56
CA LEU A 48 -10.52 -8.45 15.63
C LEU A 48 -10.81 -9.94 15.36
N ALA A 49 -12.03 -10.27 14.96
CA ALA A 49 -12.40 -11.65 14.62
C ALA A 49 -11.64 -12.19 13.40
N GLN A 50 -11.24 -11.30 12.48
CA GLN A 50 -10.39 -11.63 11.33
C GLN A 50 -8.89 -11.71 11.67
N GLY A 51 -8.50 -11.30 12.88
CA GLY A 51 -7.10 -11.32 13.32
C GLY A 51 -6.21 -10.26 12.65
N VAL A 52 -6.77 -9.25 11.98
CA VAL A 52 -6.01 -8.18 11.32
C VAL A 52 -5.70 -6.99 12.23
N ILE A 53 -6.39 -6.92 13.37
CA ILE A 53 -6.11 -5.97 14.46
C ILE A 53 -6.12 -6.70 15.80
N GLU A 54 -5.50 -6.10 16.80
CA GLU A 54 -5.45 -6.61 18.18
C GLU A 54 -5.67 -5.49 19.21
N GLU A 55 -6.11 -5.88 20.42
CA GLU A 55 -6.06 -4.98 21.58
C GLU A 55 -4.69 -5.04 22.22
N LEU A 56 -4.05 -3.88 22.38
CA LEU A 56 -2.75 -3.78 23.02
C LEU A 56 -2.89 -3.48 24.51
N ASP A 57 -1.98 -4.05 25.30
CA ASP A 57 -1.88 -3.78 26.75
C ASP A 57 -1.32 -2.37 27.06
N ARG A 58 -0.84 -1.65 26.04
CA ARG A 58 -0.44 -0.25 26.16
C ARG A 58 -1.66 0.65 26.37
N GLN A 59 -1.49 1.68 27.20
CA GLN A 59 -2.54 2.59 27.63
C GLN A 59 -2.13 4.04 27.32
N GLU A 60 -3.08 4.88 26.87
CA GLU A 60 -2.84 6.33 26.76
C GLU A 60 -2.63 6.96 28.15
N PRO A 61 -1.82 8.03 28.26
CA PRO A 61 -1.74 8.85 29.47
C PRO A 61 -3.14 9.41 29.82
N SER A 62 -3.67 9.05 31.01
CA SER A 62 -5.01 9.47 31.44
C SER A 62 -4.98 10.75 32.26
N ARG A 63 -5.92 11.67 31.99
CA ARG A 63 -6.26 12.83 32.85
C ARG A 63 -7.52 12.61 33.70
N GLY A 64 -8.05 11.38 33.76
CA GLY A 64 -9.23 11.00 34.55
C GLY A 64 -10.15 10.02 33.81
N GLY A 65 -10.52 8.89 34.46
CA GLY A 65 -11.39 7.84 33.90
C GLY A 65 -10.68 6.48 33.67
N ARG A 66 -11.47 5.44 33.38
CA ARG A 66 -10.96 4.08 33.03
C ARG A 66 -10.14 4.17 31.75
N ARG A 67 -8.87 3.77 31.83
CA ARG A 67 -7.89 3.87 30.72
C ARG A 67 -8.38 3.06 29.51
N ALA A 68 -8.44 3.69 28.34
CA ALA A 68 -8.83 3.02 27.10
C ALA A 68 -7.68 2.15 26.59
N ARG A 69 -7.99 0.91 26.21
CA ARG A 69 -7.05 0.03 25.50
C ARG A 69 -6.81 0.56 24.09
N LEU A 70 -5.56 0.47 23.64
CA LEU A 70 -5.21 0.76 22.27
C LEU A 70 -5.60 -0.41 21.37
N VAL A 71 -5.95 -0.08 20.12
CA VAL A 71 -6.12 -1.04 19.03
C VAL A 71 -5.01 -0.80 18.03
N GLY A 72 -4.34 -1.87 17.57
CA GLY A 72 -3.26 -1.81 16.59
C GLY A 72 -3.44 -2.85 15.48
N LEU A 73 -2.72 -2.68 14.37
CA LEU A 73 -2.63 -3.70 13.33
C LEU A 73 -1.81 -4.90 13.83
N VAL A 74 -2.25 -6.10 13.47
CA VAL A 74 -1.42 -7.30 13.59
C VAL A 74 -0.52 -7.33 12.36
N GLY A 75 0.74 -6.92 12.49
CA GLY A 75 1.64 -6.77 11.35
C GLY A 75 1.82 -8.05 10.52
N ASP A 76 1.74 -9.22 11.18
CA ASP A 76 1.89 -10.54 10.53
C ASP A 76 0.57 -11.13 10.02
N ALA A 77 -0.54 -10.36 10.05
CA ALA A 77 -1.81 -10.79 9.47
C ALA A 77 -1.78 -10.83 7.93
N GLY A 78 -0.74 -10.26 7.33
CA GLY A 78 -0.47 -10.32 5.90
C GLY A 78 0.76 -9.50 5.52
N ARG A 79 1.25 -9.71 4.31
CA ARG A 79 2.35 -8.93 3.73
C ARG A 79 2.02 -8.47 2.32
N ALA A 80 2.75 -7.48 1.82
CA ALA A 80 2.68 -6.99 0.45
C ALA A 80 4.09 -6.93 -0.16
N LEU A 81 4.17 -7.05 -1.48
CA LEU A 81 5.42 -6.90 -2.22
C LEU A 81 5.39 -5.57 -2.97
N GLY A 82 6.30 -4.66 -2.63
CA GLY A 82 6.54 -3.45 -3.41
C GLY A 82 7.61 -3.73 -4.47
N VAL A 83 7.35 -3.36 -5.71
CA VAL A 83 8.26 -3.57 -6.85
C VAL A 83 8.45 -2.25 -7.57
N LYS A 84 9.70 -1.85 -7.79
CA LYS A 84 10.06 -0.70 -8.62
C LYS A 84 10.77 -1.21 -9.86
N VAL A 85 10.14 -1.03 -11.02
CA VAL A 85 10.78 -1.28 -12.31
C VAL A 85 11.50 -0.01 -12.75
N ALA A 86 12.81 -0.10 -12.92
CA ALA A 86 13.64 0.90 -13.59
C ALA A 86 14.19 0.30 -14.90
N ALA A 87 14.82 1.13 -15.73
CA ALA A 87 15.33 0.67 -17.03
C ALA A 87 16.42 -0.41 -16.90
N ASP A 88 17.22 -0.35 -15.84
CA ASP A 88 18.44 -1.14 -15.63
C ASP A 88 18.41 -2.03 -14.38
N HIS A 89 17.32 -1.99 -13.61
CA HIS A 89 17.12 -2.85 -12.45
C HIS A 89 15.65 -2.96 -12.04
N VAL A 90 15.36 -3.98 -11.24
CA VAL A 90 14.14 -4.09 -10.45
C VAL A 90 14.52 -4.05 -8.97
N ALA A 91 13.91 -3.15 -8.20
CA ALA A 91 14.03 -3.13 -6.75
C ALA A 91 12.74 -3.68 -6.12
N LEU A 92 12.87 -4.47 -5.08
CA LEU A 92 11.78 -5.14 -4.37
C LEU A 92 11.88 -4.85 -2.89
N VAL A 93 10.73 -4.70 -2.25
CA VAL A 93 10.59 -4.65 -0.79
C VAL A 93 9.47 -5.58 -0.36
N ASP A 94 9.75 -6.42 0.63
CA ASP A 94 8.70 -7.15 1.35
C ASP A 94 8.27 -6.30 2.55
N MET A 95 6.97 -6.15 2.76
CA MET A 95 6.43 -5.31 3.82
C MET A 95 5.27 -5.97 4.55
N ARG A 96 5.24 -5.81 5.87
CA ARG A 96 4.14 -6.21 6.74
C ARG A 96 2.93 -5.31 6.54
N LEU A 97 1.78 -5.73 7.08
CA LEU A 97 0.53 -4.96 6.98
C LEU A 97 0.61 -3.57 7.62
N ASP A 98 1.50 -3.39 8.61
CA ASP A 98 1.78 -2.12 9.27
C ASP A 98 2.77 -1.22 8.50
N GLY A 99 3.21 -1.65 7.32
CA GLY A 99 4.14 -0.92 6.46
C GLY A 99 5.62 -1.10 6.84
N GLN A 100 5.95 -1.94 7.83
CA GLN A 100 7.34 -2.24 8.13
C GLN A 100 7.96 -3.10 7.02
N VAL A 101 9.07 -2.62 6.46
CA VAL A 101 9.87 -3.35 5.48
C VAL A 101 10.66 -4.45 6.18
N THR A 102 10.48 -5.69 5.75
CA THR A 102 11.15 -6.87 6.30
C THR A 102 12.33 -7.33 5.46
N ASP A 103 12.30 -7.08 4.16
CA ASP A 103 13.39 -7.42 3.24
C ASP A 103 13.47 -6.41 2.09
N THR A 104 14.65 -6.26 1.50
CA THR A 104 14.91 -5.40 0.36
C THR A 104 15.92 -6.03 -0.57
N VAL A 105 15.59 -6.09 -1.86
CA VAL A 105 16.45 -6.68 -2.88
C VAL A 105 16.48 -5.78 -4.11
N THR A 106 17.67 -5.58 -4.70
CA THR A 106 17.83 -4.91 -6.00
C THR A 106 18.51 -5.86 -6.96
N ILE A 107 17.90 -6.09 -8.12
CA ILE A 107 18.33 -7.07 -9.12
C ILE A 107 18.62 -6.31 -10.42
N PRO A 108 19.83 -6.39 -10.98
CA PRO A 108 20.12 -5.88 -12.33
C PRO A 108 19.17 -6.47 -13.36
N PHE A 109 18.58 -5.64 -14.22
CA PHE A 109 17.49 -6.05 -15.10
C PHE A 109 17.35 -5.08 -16.28
N ASP A 110 17.30 -5.58 -17.52
CA ASP A 110 17.03 -4.73 -18.68
C ASP A 110 15.52 -4.68 -18.97
N ALA A 111 14.85 -3.62 -18.52
CA ALA A 111 13.42 -3.42 -18.76
C ALA A 111 13.10 -2.89 -20.16
N THR A 112 14.12 -2.58 -20.97
CA THR A 112 13.95 -2.12 -22.35
C THR A 112 13.91 -3.27 -23.36
N ALA A 113 14.26 -4.48 -22.92
CA ALA A 113 14.19 -5.69 -23.72
C ALA A 113 12.74 -6.04 -24.11
N LEU A 114 12.57 -6.62 -25.31
CA LEU A 114 11.25 -7.04 -25.80
C LEU A 114 10.55 -8.02 -24.84
N GLU A 115 11.32 -8.91 -24.22
CA GLU A 115 10.83 -9.95 -23.28
C GLU A 115 10.85 -9.48 -21.82
N ALA A 116 10.89 -8.17 -21.55
CA ALA A 116 10.97 -7.64 -20.20
C ALA A 116 9.81 -8.08 -19.30
N VAL A 117 8.56 -8.07 -19.79
CA VAL A 117 7.40 -8.41 -18.94
C VAL A 117 7.40 -9.88 -18.51
N PRO A 118 7.55 -10.87 -19.42
CA PRO A 118 7.75 -12.26 -19.02
C PRO A 118 8.94 -12.46 -18.08
N ALA A 119 10.05 -11.75 -18.31
CA ALA A 119 11.22 -11.85 -17.44
C ALA A 119 10.96 -11.27 -16.03
N ILE A 120 10.15 -10.22 -15.90
CA ILE A 120 9.70 -9.70 -14.60
C ILE A 120 8.87 -10.76 -13.88
N VAL A 121 7.96 -11.47 -14.55
CA VAL A 121 7.17 -12.55 -13.93
C VAL A 121 8.11 -13.60 -13.32
N GLU A 122 9.09 -14.08 -14.09
CA GLU A 122 10.03 -15.09 -13.60
C GLU A 122 10.90 -14.57 -12.45
N LEU A 123 11.32 -13.31 -12.51
CA LEU A 123 12.05 -12.64 -11.43
C LEU A 123 11.21 -12.55 -10.14
N LEU A 124 9.91 -12.29 -10.23
CA LEU A 124 9.00 -12.17 -9.08
C LEU A 124 8.54 -13.52 -8.51
N ARG A 125 8.61 -14.60 -9.30
CA ARG A 125 8.11 -15.92 -8.93
C ARG A 125 8.67 -16.46 -7.60
N PRO A 126 9.98 -16.33 -7.27
CA PRO A 126 10.51 -16.79 -5.99
C PRO A 126 9.96 -16.04 -4.77
N PHE A 127 9.60 -14.75 -4.92
CA PHE A 127 9.11 -13.89 -3.84
C PHE A 127 7.60 -14.01 -3.57
N THR A 128 6.88 -14.56 -4.55
CA THR A 128 5.41 -14.64 -4.56
C THR A 128 4.88 -16.02 -4.19
N LYS A 129 5.73 -17.05 -4.19
CA LYS A 129 5.34 -18.39 -3.74
C LYS A 129 4.91 -18.38 -2.26
N PRO A 130 3.80 -19.04 -1.91
CA PRO A 130 3.44 -19.26 -0.51
C PRO A 130 4.57 -19.97 0.24
N ARG A 131 4.81 -19.54 1.48
CA ARG A 131 5.81 -20.08 2.38
C ARG A 131 5.22 -20.21 3.77
N GLU A 132 5.49 -21.32 4.46
CA GLU A 132 4.95 -21.58 5.80
C GLU A 132 5.51 -20.63 6.86
N ASP A 133 6.71 -20.09 6.63
CA ASP A 133 7.41 -19.20 7.54
C ASP A 133 7.11 -17.71 7.30
N LEU A 134 6.24 -17.37 6.33
CA LEU A 134 5.87 -16.00 6.02
C LEU A 134 4.36 -15.78 6.09
N PRO A 135 3.90 -14.57 6.45
CA PRO A 135 2.50 -14.17 6.29
C PRO A 135 2.02 -14.33 4.85
N ALA A 136 0.69 -14.46 4.69
CA ALA A 136 0.05 -14.50 3.39
C ALA A 136 0.36 -13.23 2.58
N LEU A 137 0.80 -13.40 1.34
CA LEU A 137 1.03 -12.29 0.41
C LEU A 137 -0.32 -11.82 -0.14
N LEU A 138 -0.70 -10.59 0.22
CA LEU A 138 -2.00 -10.00 -0.14
C LEU A 138 -2.02 -9.44 -1.56
N GLY A 139 -0.87 -9.06 -2.09
CA GLY A 139 -0.74 -8.49 -3.43
C GLY A 139 0.60 -7.82 -3.69
N ILE A 140 0.72 -7.25 -4.87
CA ILE A 140 1.94 -6.61 -5.38
C ILE A 140 1.61 -5.18 -5.81
N GLY A 141 2.38 -4.21 -5.33
CA GLY A 141 2.38 -2.84 -5.84
C GLY A 141 3.58 -2.61 -6.75
N VAL A 142 3.38 -2.12 -7.97
CA VAL A 142 4.43 -1.92 -8.97
C VAL A 142 4.53 -0.45 -9.35
N GLY A 143 5.65 0.18 -9.02
CA GLY A 143 6.01 1.52 -9.49
C GLY A 143 6.80 1.45 -10.80
N VAL A 144 6.37 2.17 -11.83
CA VAL A 144 7.01 2.19 -13.16
C VAL A 144 7.19 3.63 -13.67
N PRO A 145 8.24 3.94 -14.44
CA PRO A 145 8.31 5.23 -15.13
C PRO A 145 7.22 5.33 -16.20
N GLY A 146 6.85 6.55 -16.58
CA GLY A 146 5.83 6.81 -17.62
C GLY A 146 4.43 6.95 -17.06
N SER A 147 3.42 6.82 -17.92
CA SER A 147 2.00 6.95 -17.54
C SER A 147 1.36 5.58 -17.33
N VAL A 148 0.44 5.53 -16.37
CA VAL A 148 -0.40 4.35 -16.10
C VAL A 148 -1.86 4.79 -16.19
N ASP A 149 -2.68 4.11 -17.00
CA ASP A 149 -4.08 4.50 -17.23
C ASP A 149 -4.97 4.23 -16.01
N ARG A 150 -4.97 2.99 -15.51
CA ARG A 150 -5.68 2.59 -14.29
C ARG A 150 -4.84 1.60 -13.47
N PRO A 151 -4.80 1.70 -12.13
CA PRO A 151 -3.91 0.86 -11.34
C PRO A 151 -4.13 -0.65 -11.46
N ASP A 152 -5.39 -1.07 -11.60
CA ASP A 152 -5.80 -2.47 -11.70
C ASP A 152 -5.47 -3.11 -13.06
N SER A 153 -5.81 -2.43 -14.15
CA SER A 153 -5.43 -2.87 -15.49
C SER A 153 -3.91 -2.79 -15.69
N GLY A 154 -3.31 -1.76 -15.08
CA GLY A 154 -1.89 -1.42 -15.15
C GLY A 154 -1.41 -1.26 -16.59
N VAL A 155 -2.18 -0.60 -17.46
CA VAL A 155 -1.74 -0.29 -18.83
C VAL A 155 -0.70 0.83 -18.78
N VAL A 156 0.51 0.53 -19.24
CA VAL A 156 1.70 1.39 -19.14
C VAL A 156 2.16 1.88 -20.51
N ASP A 157 2.40 3.19 -20.60
CA ASP A 157 3.18 3.82 -21.66
C ASP A 157 4.44 4.43 -21.05
N ALA A 158 5.60 3.89 -21.43
CA ALA A 158 6.89 4.30 -20.86
C ALA A 158 7.95 4.35 -21.96
N ALA A 159 8.16 5.54 -22.54
CA ALA A 159 9.13 5.75 -23.61
C ALA A 159 10.55 5.31 -23.23
N MET A 160 10.96 5.54 -21.98
CA MET A 160 12.27 5.11 -21.45
C MET A 160 12.45 3.59 -21.42
N LEU A 161 11.35 2.83 -21.39
CA LEU A 161 11.36 1.36 -21.38
C LEU A 161 11.02 0.76 -22.75
N ASN A 162 10.80 1.59 -23.78
CA ASN A 162 10.22 1.17 -25.06
C ASN A 162 8.82 0.51 -24.94
N TRP A 163 8.10 0.78 -23.85
CA TRP A 163 6.77 0.21 -23.62
C TRP A 163 5.69 1.10 -24.21
N ARG A 164 4.74 0.48 -24.91
CA ARG A 164 3.55 1.13 -25.46
C ARG A 164 2.33 0.27 -25.16
N HIS A 165 1.38 0.82 -24.42
CA HIS A 165 0.11 0.19 -24.05
C HIS A 165 0.30 -1.22 -23.45
N VAL A 166 1.31 -1.39 -22.60
CA VAL A 166 1.64 -2.69 -21.99
C VAL A 166 0.69 -2.94 -20.81
N PRO A 167 -0.20 -3.95 -20.82
CA PRO A 167 -1.14 -4.22 -19.73
C PRO A 167 -0.44 -4.96 -18.58
N LEU A 168 0.57 -4.32 -17.98
CA LEU A 168 1.48 -4.90 -16.99
C LEU A 168 0.73 -5.49 -15.81
N GLY A 169 -0.22 -4.76 -15.23
CA GLY A 169 -0.98 -5.21 -14.05
C GLY A 169 -1.73 -6.50 -14.34
N THR A 170 -2.42 -6.55 -15.47
CA THR A 170 -3.15 -7.74 -15.93
C THR A 170 -2.21 -8.92 -16.22
N MET A 171 -1.10 -8.69 -16.92
CA MET A 171 -0.14 -9.75 -17.26
C MET A 171 0.52 -10.35 -16.02
N LEU A 172 0.98 -9.52 -15.08
CA LEU A 172 1.59 -9.97 -13.84
C LEU A 172 0.54 -10.68 -12.96
N GLY A 173 -0.65 -10.09 -12.82
CA GLY A 173 -1.72 -10.67 -11.99
C GLY A 173 -2.16 -12.04 -12.50
N ALA A 174 -2.34 -12.20 -13.81
CA ALA A 174 -2.68 -13.49 -14.41
C ALA A 174 -1.57 -14.53 -14.23
N ALA A 175 -0.29 -14.14 -14.38
CA ALA A 175 0.82 -15.08 -14.33
C ALA A 175 1.24 -15.48 -12.89
N LEU A 176 0.97 -14.62 -11.91
CA LEU A 176 1.34 -14.82 -10.51
C LEU A 176 0.15 -15.27 -9.64
N GLY A 177 -1.08 -15.13 -10.13
CA GLY A 177 -2.30 -15.47 -9.38
C GLY A 177 -2.56 -14.52 -8.20
N LEU A 178 -2.09 -13.27 -8.29
CA LEU A 178 -2.14 -12.27 -7.21
C LEU A 178 -2.78 -10.98 -7.72
N ALA A 179 -3.34 -10.20 -6.80
CA ALA A 179 -3.71 -8.82 -7.10
C ALA A 179 -2.45 -8.00 -7.35
N VAL A 180 -2.41 -7.30 -8.48
CA VAL A 180 -1.30 -6.41 -8.86
C VAL A 180 -1.87 -5.03 -9.14
N LEU A 181 -1.32 -4.02 -8.46
CA LEU A 181 -1.59 -2.62 -8.74
C LEU A 181 -0.34 -1.99 -9.34
N VAL A 182 -0.50 -1.23 -10.41
CA VAL A 182 0.58 -0.52 -11.09
C VAL A 182 0.36 0.98 -10.94
N GLU A 183 1.42 1.73 -10.67
CA GLU A 183 1.35 3.19 -10.53
C GLU A 183 2.60 3.82 -11.15
N ASN A 184 2.48 5.07 -11.58
CA ASN A 184 3.64 5.88 -11.91
C ASN A 184 4.57 5.96 -10.68
N ASP A 185 5.86 5.82 -10.90
CA ASP A 185 6.86 5.74 -9.84
C ASP A 185 6.94 6.98 -8.95
N VAL A 186 6.74 8.18 -9.51
CA VAL A 186 6.73 9.42 -8.73
C VAL A 186 5.43 9.57 -7.96
N ASN A 187 4.29 9.15 -8.51
CA ASN A 187 3.01 9.09 -7.77
C ASN A 187 3.08 8.09 -6.62
N ALA A 188 3.68 6.91 -6.86
CA ALA A 188 3.92 5.91 -5.83
C ALA A 188 4.85 6.46 -4.73
N LEU A 189 5.90 7.22 -5.10
CA LEU A 189 6.75 7.92 -4.14
C LEU A 189 5.97 8.99 -3.35
N GLY A 190 5.11 9.76 -4.00
CA GLY A 190 4.21 10.71 -3.34
C GLY A 190 3.31 10.05 -2.29
N SER A 191 2.74 8.90 -2.63
CA SER A 191 1.96 8.07 -1.70
C SER A 191 2.83 7.56 -0.54
N GLY A 192 4.05 7.10 -0.83
CA GLY A 192 5.02 6.69 0.18
C GLY A 192 5.38 7.82 1.16
N GLU A 193 5.65 9.03 0.65
CA GLU A 193 5.93 10.21 1.47
C GLU A 193 4.72 10.61 2.34
N ARG A 194 3.50 10.47 1.81
CA ARG A 194 2.26 10.74 2.55
C ARG A 194 2.05 9.76 3.70
N LEU A 195 2.36 8.48 3.48
CA LEU A 195 2.08 7.42 4.43
C LEU A 195 3.20 7.23 5.46
N TYR A 196 4.45 7.27 5.01
CA TYR A 196 5.62 6.84 5.79
C TYR A 196 6.73 7.89 5.87
N GLY A 197 6.76 8.86 4.96
CA GLY A 197 7.82 9.86 4.86
C GLY A 197 7.51 11.22 5.52
N ARG A 198 8.07 12.27 4.94
CA ARG A 198 7.98 13.66 5.44
C ARG A 198 6.62 14.29 5.20
N GLY A 199 5.84 13.75 4.26
CA GLY A 199 4.49 14.21 3.93
C GLY A 199 3.40 13.83 4.94
N ARG A 200 3.71 13.04 5.97
CA ARG A 200 2.73 12.57 6.97
C ARG A 200 2.03 13.70 7.72
N THR A 201 2.74 14.80 7.99
CA THR A 201 2.23 15.95 8.75
C THR A 201 1.76 17.10 7.87
N LEU A 202 1.81 16.95 6.55
CA LEU A 202 1.43 17.97 5.58
C LEU A 202 0.10 17.58 4.92
N ASN A 203 -0.80 18.53 4.70
CA ASN A 203 -2.03 18.26 3.97
C ASN A 203 -1.78 18.21 2.46
N ASP A 204 -0.98 19.16 1.99
CA ASP A 204 -0.63 19.32 0.59
C ASP A 204 0.89 19.47 0.45
N PHE A 205 1.48 18.78 -0.53
CA PHE A 205 2.89 18.89 -0.85
C PHE A 205 3.19 18.40 -2.28
N LEU A 206 4.36 18.79 -2.77
CA LEU A 206 4.92 18.31 -4.04
C LEU A 206 6.08 17.38 -3.76
N VAL A 207 6.13 16.27 -4.49
CA VAL A 207 7.34 15.45 -4.61
C VAL A 207 7.93 15.70 -5.98
N VAL A 208 9.16 16.22 -6.00
CA VAL A 208 9.92 16.48 -7.24
C VAL A 208 11.10 15.52 -7.26
N THR A 209 11.18 14.69 -8.29
CA THR A 209 12.35 13.84 -8.55
C THR A 209 13.19 14.48 -9.66
N ILE A 210 14.50 14.58 -9.43
CA ILE A 210 15.46 15.09 -10.40
C ILE A 210 16.51 14.00 -10.64
N GLY A 211 16.62 13.54 -11.88
CA GLY A 211 17.55 12.49 -12.27
C GLY A 211 17.66 12.39 -13.79
N ARG A 212 17.48 11.17 -14.34
CA ARG A 212 17.43 10.96 -15.80
C ARG A 212 16.29 11.73 -16.49
N GLY A 213 15.30 12.15 -15.71
CA GLY A 213 14.26 13.10 -16.09
C GLY A 213 13.83 13.90 -14.87
N VAL A 214 12.80 14.72 -15.06
CA VAL A 214 12.10 15.40 -13.96
C VAL A 214 10.72 14.79 -13.84
N GLY A 215 10.36 14.37 -12.63
CA GLY A 215 9.02 13.90 -12.32
C GLY A 215 8.41 14.68 -11.17
N LEU A 216 7.08 14.75 -11.15
CA LEU A 216 6.31 15.48 -10.15
C LEU A 216 5.14 14.62 -9.71
N ALA A 217 4.93 14.52 -8.39
CA ALA A 217 3.65 14.11 -7.82
C ALA A 217 3.08 15.26 -6.98
N ILE A 218 1.79 15.49 -7.15
CA ILE A 218 1.02 16.44 -6.35
C ILE A 218 0.21 15.61 -5.35
N VAL A 219 0.45 15.83 -4.07
CA VAL A 219 -0.37 15.27 -3.00
C VAL A 219 -1.16 16.42 -2.42
N ALA A 220 -2.49 16.33 -2.48
CA ALA A 220 -3.38 17.33 -1.92
C ALA A 220 -4.60 16.66 -1.29
N GLN A 221 -5.21 17.31 -0.30
CA GLN A 221 -6.53 16.88 0.16
C GLN A 221 -7.60 17.20 -0.91
N PRO A 222 -8.66 16.39 -1.02
CA PRO A 222 -9.80 16.76 -1.83
C PRO A 222 -10.33 18.11 -1.33
N ALA A 223 -10.65 19.01 -2.26
CA ALA A 223 -11.31 20.27 -1.92
C ALA A 223 -12.60 19.93 -1.15
N SER A 224 -12.78 20.54 0.02
CA SER A 224 -14.05 20.49 0.72
C SER A 224 -15.05 21.34 -0.08
N GLU A 225 -15.92 20.68 -0.82
CA GLU A 225 -17.17 21.28 -1.34
C GLU A 225 -18.23 21.37 -0.24
#